data_AF-A0A6A0B8Y3-F1
#
_entry.id   AF-A0A6A0B8Y3-F1
#
_cell.length_a   1.000
_cell.length_b   1.000
_cell.length_c   1.000
_cell.angle_alpha   90.00
_cell.angle_beta   90.00
_cell.angle_gamma   90.00
#
_symmetry.space_group_name_H-M   'P 1'
#
loop_
_entity.id
_entity.type
_entity.pdbx_description
1 polymer ?
#
loop_
_entity_poly.entity_id
_entity_poly.type
_entity_poly.pdbx_seq_one_letter_code
_entity_poly.pdbx_strand_id
1 'polypeptide(L)'
;MVDKLRYVLTHFSDSRVFISDGYYRVQQFDNDIYELEFSVSGYCGTFESKPAIKFQLSSDDDITFLLYRDMTATPIKFFTPDDSNKAAVRSEFEALVERFYQVKDNI
;
A
#
# COMPACT_ATOMS: atom_id res chain seq x y z
N MET A 1 5.34 5.01 -13.34
CA MET A 1 4.54 4.51 -12.19
C MET A 1 4.70 3.00 -12.06
N VAL A 2 4.33 2.23 -13.10
CA VAL A 2 4.42 0.76 -13.11
C VAL A 2 5.83 0.23 -12.80
N ASP A 3 6.88 0.80 -13.38
CA ASP A 3 8.27 0.36 -13.10
C ASP A 3 8.62 0.49 -11.61
N LYS A 4 8.22 1.61 -10.98
CA LYS A 4 8.41 1.83 -9.54
C LYS A 4 7.62 0.80 -8.73
N LEU A 5 6.38 0.51 -9.13
CA LEU A 5 5.57 -0.52 -8.48
C LEU A 5 6.26 -1.89 -8.56
N ARG A 6 6.74 -2.31 -9.74
CA ARG A 6 7.46 -3.58 -9.92
C ARG A 6 8.74 -3.64 -9.07
N TYR A 7 9.46 -2.52 -8.95
CA TYR A 7 10.59 -2.42 -8.04
C TYR A 7 10.16 -2.62 -6.57
N VAL A 8 9.09 -1.94 -6.14
CA VAL A 8 8.55 -2.10 -4.77
C VAL A 8 8.14 -3.55 -4.50
N LEU A 9 7.42 -4.18 -5.42
CA LEU A 9 6.96 -5.57 -5.28
C LEU A 9 8.11 -6.60 -5.22
N THR A 10 9.29 -6.28 -5.76
CA THR A 10 10.47 -7.17 -5.74
C THR A 10 11.37 -6.94 -4.53
N HIS A 11 11.32 -5.78 -3.88
CA HIS A 11 12.25 -5.39 -2.81
C HIS A 11 11.63 -5.38 -1.41
N PHE A 12 10.31 -5.51 -1.31
CA PHE A 12 9.60 -5.66 -0.04
C PHE A 12 8.93 -7.02 0.04
N SER A 13 8.64 -7.46 1.26
CA SER A 13 8.00 -8.74 1.54
C SER A 13 6.92 -8.58 2.60
N ASP A 14 6.30 -9.70 3.00
CA ASP A 14 5.27 -9.73 4.04
C ASP A 14 5.83 -9.44 5.45
N SER A 15 7.16 -9.33 5.59
CA SER A 15 7.76 -8.84 6.82
C SER A 15 7.70 -7.31 6.89
N ARG A 16 7.17 -6.77 7.99
CA ARG A 16 7.23 -5.33 8.26
C ARG A 16 8.67 -4.90 8.46
N VAL A 17 9.11 -3.91 7.70
CA VAL A 17 10.42 -3.27 7.87
C VAL A 17 10.22 -1.85 8.37
N PHE A 18 10.81 -1.51 9.51
CA PHE A 18 10.81 -0.14 10.01
C PHE A 18 11.83 0.69 9.23
N ILE A 19 11.40 1.77 8.60
CA ILE A 19 12.27 2.71 7.90
C ILE A 19 11.84 4.13 8.25
N SER A 20 12.71 4.84 8.98
CA SER A 20 12.53 6.24 9.41
C SER A 20 11.27 6.48 10.26
N ASP A 21 10.10 6.56 9.64
CA ASP A 21 8.88 7.11 10.20
C ASP A 21 7.72 6.12 10.28
N GLY A 22 7.95 4.87 9.86
CA GLY A 22 6.97 3.81 10.00
C GLY A 22 7.41 2.49 9.40
N TYR A 23 6.45 1.59 9.28
CA TYR A 23 6.64 0.22 8.85
C TYR A 23 6.09 0.03 7.44
N TYR A 24 6.91 -0.55 6.59
CA TYR A 24 6.61 -0.83 5.19
C TYR A 24 6.46 -2.34 5.01
N ARG A 25 5.38 -2.75 4.32
CA ARG A 25 5.10 -4.15 4.03
C ARG A 25 4.45 -4.31 2.66
N VAL A 26 4.83 -5.37 1.96
CA VAL A 26 4.17 -5.83 0.74
C VAL A 26 3.72 -7.26 0.96
N GLN A 27 2.40 -7.46 1.02
CA GLN A 27 1.84 -8.79 1.12
C GLN A 27 1.36 -9.26 -0.26
N GLN A 28 1.92 -10.36 -0.76
CA GLN A 28 1.42 -11.02 -1.95
C GLN A 28 0.38 -12.07 -1.57
N PHE A 29 -0.72 -12.10 -2.32
CA PHE A 29 -1.77 -13.11 -2.29
C PHE A 29 -1.79 -13.84 -3.63
N ASP A 30 -2.76 -14.75 -3.82
CA ASP A 30 -2.94 -15.46 -5.09
C ASP A 30 -3.41 -14.53 -6.23
N ASN A 31 -3.25 -14.96 -7.49
CA ASN A 31 -3.80 -14.30 -8.70
C ASN A 31 -3.35 -12.85 -8.93
N ASP A 32 -2.06 -12.56 -8.71
CA ASP A 32 -1.46 -11.23 -8.89
C ASP A 32 -2.14 -10.15 -8.03
N ILE A 33 -2.63 -10.57 -6.85
CA ILE A 33 -3.19 -9.70 -5.84
C ILE A 33 -2.12 -9.35 -4.82
N TYR A 34 -1.97 -8.07 -4.53
CA TYR A 34 -0.98 -7.54 -3.61
C TYR A 34 -1.64 -6.56 -2.65
N GLU A 35 -1.03 -6.35 -1.50
CA GLU A 35 -1.34 -5.25 -0.59
C GLU A 35 -0.07 -4.48 -0.25
N LEU A 36 -0.06 -3.18 -0.55
CA LEU A 36 0.93 -2.26 -0.03
C LEU A 36 0.41 -1.69 1.29
N GLU A 37 1.19 -1.81 2.36
CA GLU A 37 0.85 -1.24 3.65
C GLU A 37 2.00 -0.39 4.19
N PHE A 38 1.73 0.90 4.37
CA PHE A 38 2.45 1.69 5.35
C PHE A 38 1.68 1.66 6.67
N SER A 39 2.37 1.49 7.79
CA SER A 39 1.74 1.48 9.11
C SER A 39 2.60 2.20 10.15
N VAL A 40 1.96 2.70 11.20
CA VAL A 40 2.61 3.31 12.35
C VAL A 40 2.34 2.46 13.60
N SER A 41 3.17 2.61 14.63
CA SER A 41 2.92 1.94 15.91
C SER A 41 1.61 2.44 16.53
N GLY A 42 0.72 1.50 16.83
CA GLY A 42 -0.50 1.72 17.60
C GLY A 42 -0.31 1.40 19.08
N TYR A 43 -1.42 1.31 19.79
CA TYR A 43 -1.42 0.94 21.21
C TYR A 43 -1.07 -0.53 21.40
N CYS A 44 -0.44 -0.86 22.53
CA CYS A 44 -0.17 -2.26 22.92
C CYS A 44 0.61 -3.08 21.87
N GLY A 45 1.47 -2.44 21.07
CA GLY A 45 2.25 -3.11 20.04
C GLY A 45 1.47 -3.45 18.77
N THR A 46 0.28 -2.86 18.55
CA THR A 46 -0.42 -2.95 17.27
C THR A 46 0.27 -2.11 16.19
N PHE A 47 -0.09 -2.36 14.93
CA PHE A 47 0.29 -1.53 13.79
C PHE A 47 -0.99 -0.96 13.17
N GLU A 48 -1.07 0.36 13.08
CA GLU A 48 -2.21 1.05 12.49
C GLU A 48 -1.89 1.39 11.03
N SER A 49 -2.61 0.81 10.08
CA SER A 49 -2.40 1.04 8.65
C SER A 49 -2.71 2.50 8.27
N LYS A 50 -1.83 3.11 7.45
CA LYS A 50 -1.84 4.53 7.06
C LYS A 50 -1.21 4.83 5.68
N PRO A 51 -1.81 4.44 4.55
CA PRO A 51 -2.88 3.46 4.40
C PRO A 51 -2.34 2.06 4.10
N ALA A 52 -3.24 1.08 4.06
CA ALA A 52 -3.07 -0.20 3.36
C ALA A 52 -4.02 -0.26 2.16
N ILE A 53 -3.48 -0.59 0.98
CA ILE A 53 -4.23 -0.64 -0.27
C ILE A 53 -4.02 -2.00 -0.91
N LYS A 54 -5.09 -2.79 -1.02
CA LYS A 54 -5.12 -4.08 -1.71
C LYS A 54 -5.57 -3.88 -3.15
N PHE A 55 -4.85 -4.50 -4.09
CA PHE A 55 -5.08 -4.35 -5.51
C PHE A 55 -4.72 -5.62 -6.27
N GLN A 56 -5.30 -5.79 -7.45
CA GLN A 56 -4.87 -6.77 -8.43
C GLN A 56 -4.10 -6.05 -9.55
N LEU A 57 -2.96 -6.62 -9.95
CA LEU A 57 -2.16 -6.17 -11.09
C LEU A 57 -2.38 -7.16 -12.24
N SER A 58 -2.95 -6.69 -13.35
CA SER A 58 -3.14 -7.53 -14.54
C SER A 58 -1.84 -7.72 -15.31
N SER A 59 -1.85 -8.63 -16.29
CA SER A 59 -0.74 -8.82 -17.22
C SER A 59 -0.41 -7.57 -18.05
N ASP A 60 -1.41 -6.70 -18.28
CA ASP A 60 -1.30 -5.47 -19.07
C ASP A 60 -0.96 -4.26 -18.18
N ASP A 61 -0.49 -4.51 -16.95
CA ASP A 61 -0.16 -3.51 -15.94
C ASP A 61 -1.36 -2.65 -15.47
N ASP A 62 -2.59 -3.10 -15.75
CA ASP A 62 -3.79 -2.48 -15.22
C ASP A 62 -3.98 -2.84 -13.74
N ILE A 63 -4.38 -1.85 -12.97
CA ILE A 63 -4.54 -1.97 -11.52
C ILE A 63 -6.01 -1.84 -11.15
N THR A 64 -6.56 -2.91 -10.57
CA THR A 64 -7.90 -2.93 -9.98
C THR A 64 -7.79 -2.87 -8.46
N PHE A 65 -8.37 -1.84 -7.85
CA PHE A 65 -8.36 -1.71 -6.40
C PHE A 65 -9.44 -2.56 -5.74
N LEU A 66 -9.07 -3.29 -4.70
CA LEU A 66 -9.93 -4.27 -4.03
C LEU A 66 -10.31 -3.85 -2.61
N LEU A 67 -9.43 -3.10 -1.93
CA LEU A 67 -9.66 -2.67 -0.55
C LEU A 67 -8.79 -1.46 -0.20
N TYR A 68 -9.35 -0.50 0.52
CA TYR A 68 -8.63 0.62 1.11
C TYR A 68 -8.82 0.63 2.63
N ARG A 69 -7.73 0.81 3.39
CA ARG A 69 -7.74 0.95 4.85
C ARG A 69 -6.84 2.09 5.31
N ASP A 70 -7.38 3.02 6.08
CA ASP A 70 -6.62 3.97 6.90
C ASP A 70 -7.26 4.02 8.29
N MET A 71 -6.56 3.43 9.26
CA MET A 71 -6.99 3.32 10.66
C MET A 71 -6.71 4.60 11.46
N THR A 72 -5.94 5.52 10.88
CA THR A 72 -5.54 6.79 11.53
C THR A 72 -6.38 7.98 11.05
N ALA A 73 -7.14 7.81 9.97
CA ALA A 73 -8.09 8.81 9.48
C ALA A 73 -9.25 9.03 10.48
N THR A 74 -9.84 10.23 10.47
CA THR A 74 -11.03 10.57 11.26
C THR A 74 -12.11 11.13 10.33
N PRO A 75 -13.20 10.39 10.05
CA PRO A 75 -13.48 9.02 10.50
C PRO A 75 -12.52 7.99 9.86
N ILE A 76 -12.41 6.81 10.48
CA ILE A 76 -11.66 5.66 9.93
C ILE A 76 -12.17 5.39 8.52
N LYS A 77 -11.23 5.18 7.59
CA LYS A 77 -11.56 4.85 6.21
C LYS A 77 -11.34 3.35 6.00
N PHE A 78 -12.41 2.62 5.77
CA PHE A 78 -12.35 1.21 5.40
C PHE A 78 -13.45 0.89 4.38
N PHE A 79 -13.09 0.69 3.12
CA PHE A 79 -14.06 0.50 2.05
C PHE A 79 -13.46 -0.23 0.83
N THR A 80 -14.34 -0.82 0.03
CA THR A 80 -14.01 -1.32 -1.32
C THR A 80 -14.13 -0.16 -2.30
N PRO A 81 -13.07 0.19 -3.05
CA PRO A 81 -13.13 1.29 -3.99
C PRO A 81 -14.15 1.06 -5.12
N ASP A 82 -14.83 2.12 -5.52
CA ASP A 82 -15.82 2.17 -6.61
C ASP A 82 -15.63 3.43 -7.47
N ASP A 83 -16.44 3.63 -8.51
CA ASP A 83 -16.29 4.74 -9.45
C ASP A 83 -16.34 6.14 -8.80
N SER A 84 -17.00 6.29 -7.64
CA SER A 84 -17.08 7.57 -6.94
C SER A 84 -15.77 7.96 -6.25
N ASN A 85 -14.91 7.00 -5.93
CA ASN A 85 -13.70 7.21 -5.12
C ASN A 85 -12.42 6.65 -5.76
N LYS A 86 -12.51 5.90 -6.85
CA LYS A 86 -11.38 5.27 -7.55
C LYS A 86 -10.26 6.24 -7.92
N ALA A 87 -10.59 7.46 -8.34
CA ALA A 87 -9.59 8.47 -8.67
C ALA A 87 -8.78 8.94 -7.45
N ALA A 88 -9.45 9.12 -6.30
CA ALA A 88 -8.78 9.47 -5.05
C ALA A 88 -7.88 8.31 -4.57
N VAL A 89 -8.39 7.07 -4.60
CA VAL A 89 -7.61 5.87 -4.24
C VAL A 89 -6.41 5.69 -5.17
N ARG A 90 -6.55 5.97 -6.47
CA ARG A 90 -5.43 5.97 -7.43
C ARG A 90 -4.33 6.93 -7.00
N SER A 91 -4.70 8.17 -6.67
CA SER A 91 -3.74 9.19 -6.25
C SER A 91 -3.02 8.78 -4.95
N GLU A 92 -3.75 8.25 -3.97
CA GLU A 92 -3.14 7.76 -2.72
C GLU A 92 -2.24 6.53 -2.95
N PHE A 93 -2.63 5.62 -3.84
CA PHE A 93 -1.81 4.48 -4.24
C PHE A 93 -0.50 4.91 -4.90
N GLU A 94 -0.55 5.86 -5.83
CA GLU A 94 0.66 6.38 -6.49
C GLU A 94 1.60 7.06 -5.48
N ALA A 95 1.05 7.83 -4.55
CA ALA A 95 1.82 8.42 -3.46
C ALA A 95 2.44 7.35 -2.55
N LEU A 96 1.73 6.27 -2.26
CA LEU A 96 2.23 5.15 -1.47
C LEU A 96 3.36 4.40 -2.20
N VAL A 97 3.20 4.12 -3.49
CA VAL A 97 4.27 3.51 -4.32
C VAL A 97 5.51 4.39 -4.33
N GLU A 98 5.33 5.70 -4.54
CA GLU A 98 6.45 6.66 -4.53
C GLU A 98 7.18 6.65 -3.19
N ARG A 99 6.43 6.65 -2.09
CA ARG A 99 6.99 6.58 -0.74
C ARG A 99 7.83 5.32 -0.54
N PHE A 100 7.31 4.15 -0.91
CA PHE A 100 8.05 2.87 -0.84
C PHE A 100 9.31 2.89 -1.70
N TYR A 101 9.21 3.42 -2.91
CA TYR A 101 10.34 3.54 -3.83
C TYR A 101 11.44 4.42 -3.25
N GLN A 102 11.09 5.61 -2.77
CA GLN A 102 12.05 6.58 -2.21
C GLN A 102 12.79 6.05 -0.98
N VAL A 103 12.09 5.35 -0.07
CA VAL A 103 12.77 4.82 1.13
C VAL A 103 13.70 3.65 0.82
N LYS A 104 13.58 3.03 -0.36
CA LYS A 104 14.45 1.92 -0.76
C LYS A 104 15.55 2.30 -1.73
N ASP A 105 15.35 3.37 -2.50
CA ASP A 105 16.37 3.97 -3.38
C ASP A 105 17.39 4.81 -2.58
N ASN A 106 17.01 5.31 -1.40
CA ASN A 106 17.87 6.09 -0.50
C ASN A 106 18.53 5.27 0.63
N ILE A 107 18.55 3.93 0.53
CA ILE A 107 19.28 3.01 1.42
C ILE A 107 20.36 2.31 0.60
#